data_AF-A0A0C1QUW1-F1
#
_entry.id   AF-A0A0C1QUW1-F1
#
_cell.length_a   1.000
_cell.length_b   1.000
_cell.length_c   1.000
_cell.angle_alpha   90.00
_cell.angle_beta   90.00
_cell.angle_gamma   90.00
#
_symmetry.space_group_name_H-M   'P 1'
#
loop_
_entity.id
_entity.type
_entity.pdbx_description
1 polymer ?
#
loop_
_entity_poly.entity_id
_entity_poly.type
_entity_poly.pdbx_seq_one_letter_code
_entity_poly.pdbx_strand_id
1 'polypeptide(L)'
;MALNPYTFLLTLEKRAGFTDEDKALLQANADWGVKVAPAMTNHFYAYLGRDEEMNKILHTGEERIHRLHETFIQWFQEMFTGIDNWGPAYADRRWKIGLVHVRIGIGPQHVVPAMATVIHEVAKELQVEGQSEALKDSLSRICMIDLAFIEQAYVEVSSAAVLQETGWTEGLFRRLIATGARSM
;
A
#
# COMPACT_ATOMS: atom_id res chain seq x y z
N MET A 1 18.39 -10.70 -6.69
CA MET A 1 18.20 -11.17 -5.29
C MET A 1 16.78 -10.84 -4.89
N ALA A 2 16.10 -11.73 -4.16
CA ALA A 2 14.77 -11.40 -3.62
C ALA A 2 14.86 -10.18 -2.70
N LEU A 3 13.93 -9.24 -2.85
CA LEU A 3 13.82 -8.05 -2.02
C LEU A 3 13.71 -8.44 -0.54
N ASN A 4 14.52 -7.81 0.31
CA ASN A 4 14.36 -7.88 1.76
C ASN A 4 13.36 -6.79 2.20
N PRO A 5 12.16 -7.14 2.69
CA PRO A 5 11.11 -6.17 2.99
C PRO A 5 11.54 -5.11 4.01
N TYR A 6 12.25 -5.50 5.07
CA TYR A 6 12.65 -4.57 6.12
C TYR A 6 13.72 -3.59 5.65
N THR A 7 14.70 -4.04 4.88
CA THR A 7 15.71 -3.14 4.27
C THR A 7 15.05 -2.16 3.28
N PHE A 8 14.02 -2.62 2.57
CA PHE A 8 13.23 -1.76 1.69
C PHE A 8 12.44 -0.72 2.48
N LEU A 9 11.79 -1.10 3.59
CA LEU A 9 11.11 -0.17 4.49
C LEU A 9 12.07 0.94 4.97
N LEU A 10 13.22 0.59 5.54
CA LEU A 10 14.22 1.57 6.02
C LEU A 10 14.67 2.53 4.90
N THR A 11 14.78 2.02 3.67
CA THR A 11 15.12 2.85 2.50
C THR A 11 14.00 3.82 2.18
N LEU A 12 12.74 3.38 2.25
CA LEU A 12 11.57 4.22 2.01
C LEU A 12 11.38 5.26 3.12
N GLU A 13 11.55 4.90 4.39
CA GLU A 13 11.47 5.83 5.52
C GLU A 13 12.46 6.99 5.32
N LYS A 14 13.72 6.67 4.98
CA LYS A 14 14.75 7.69 4.69
C LYS A 14 14.38 8.58 3.51
N ARG A 15 13.82 8.02 2.42
CA ARG A 15 13.44 8.78 1.21
C ARG A 15 12.22 9.65 1.43
N ALA A 16 11.23 9.13 2.15
CA ALA A 16 10.00 9.81 2.47
C ALA A 16 10.17 10.80 3.63
N GLY A 17 11.29 10.76 4.36
CA GLY A 17 11.49 11.55 5.57
C GLY A 17 10.48 11.17 6.67
N PHE A 18 10.17 9.88 6.81
CA PHE A 18 9.32 9.35 7.88
C PHE A 18 10.21 9.09 9.11
N THR A 19 10.05 9.89 10.15
CA THR A 19 10.95 9.92 11.31
C THR A 19 10.33 9.27 12.56
N ASP A 20 11.10 9.20 13.63
CA ASP A 20 10.59 8.69 14.92
C ASP A 20 9.53 9.62 15.51
N GLU A 21 9.54 10.93 15.19
CA GLU A 21 8.48 11.86 15.54
C GLU A 21 7.17 11.53 14.83
N ASP A 22 7.21 11.17 13.54
CA ASP A 22 6.02 10.73 12.80
C ASP A 22 5.44 9.45 13.42
N LYS A 23 6.30 8.48 13.75
CA LYS A 23 5.91 7.22 14.41
C LYS A 23 5.24 7.47 15.76
N ALA A 24 5.85 8.31 16.60
CA ALA A 24 5.30 8.67 17.90
C ALA A 24 3.96 9.41 17.75
N LEU A 25 3.83 10.31 16.78
CA LEU A 25 2.61 11.05 16.51
C LEU A 25 1.48 10.12 16.05
N LEU A 26 1.77 9.16 15.17
CA LEU A 26 0.82 8.15 14.73
C LEU A 26 0.38 7.25 15.88
N GLN A 27 1.31 6.77 16.71
CA GLN A 27 0.99 5.95 17.88
C GLN A 27 0.13 6.70 18.91
N ALA A 28 0.43 7.98 19.16
CA ALA A 28 -0.35 8.82 20.06
C ALA A 28 -1.80 9.04 19.56
N ASN A 29 -2.06 8.85 18.26
CA ASN A 29 -3.36 8.98 17.63
C ASN A 29 -3.97 7.63 17.20
N ALA A 30 -3.48 6.51 17.75
CA ALA A 30 -3.98 5.17 17.37
C ALA A 30 -5.48 4.99 17.65
N ASP A 31 -5.99 5.50 18.77
CA ASP A 31 -7.42 5.44 19.10
C ASP A 31 -8.27 6.20 18.07
N TRP A 32 -7.76 7.32 17.57
CA TRP A 32 -8.39 8.07 16.49
C TRP A 32 -8.36 7.28 15.18
N GLY A 33 -7.22 6.65 14.85
CA GLY A 33 -7.09 5.73 13.72
C GLY A 33 -8.12 4.58 13.76
N VAL A 34 -8.35 4.00 14.94
CA VAL A 34 -9.37 2.95 15.15
C VAL A 34 -10.77 3.50 14.90
N LYS A 35 -11.08 4.69 15.41
CA LYS A 35 -12.39 5.34 15.23
C LYS A 35 -12.72 5.63 13.77
N VAL A 36 -11.74 6.10 12.99
CA VAL A 36 -11.97 6.53 11.59
C VAL A 36 -11.87 5.40 10.56
N ALA A 37 -11.21 4.29 10.89
CA ALA A 37 -11.00 3.16 9.96
C ALA A 37 -12.30 2.62 9.29
N PRO A 38 -13.43 2.46 10.01
CA PRO A 38 -14.68 2.02 9.39
C PRO A 38 -15.24 2.99 8.34
N ALA A 39 -15.07 4.30 8.54
CA ALA A 39 -15.47 5.29 7.55
C ALA A 39 -14.57 5.19 6.30
N MET A 40 -13.26 5.07 6.50
CA MET A 40 -12.29 4.97 5.40
C MET A 40 -12.48 3.70 4.57
N THR A 41 -12.82 2.57 5.20
CA THR A 41 -13.12 1.35 4.44
C THR A 41 -14.36 1.54 3.55
N ASN A 42 -15.39 2.22 4.03
CA ASN A 42 -16.58 2.50 3.25
C ASN A 42 -16.26 3.42 2.06
N HIS A 43 -15.48 4.47 2.26
CA HIS A 43 -15.03 5.34 1.16
C HIS A 43 -14.21 4.58 0.11
N PHE A 44 -13.29 3.72 0.55
CA PHE A 44 -12.44 2.93 -0.33
C PHE A 44 -13.25 1.96 -1.20
N TYR A 45 -14.14 1.15 -0.60
CA TYR A 45 -14.93 0.19 -1.37
C TYR A 45 -16.06 0.83 -2.17
N ALA A 46 -16.62 1.96 -1.71
CA ALA A 46 -17.57 2.75 -2.52
C ALA A 46 -16.90 3.42 -3.72
N TYR A 47 -15.60 3.74 -3.66
CA TYR A 47 -14.84 4.20 -4.81
C TYR A 47 -14.59 3.05 -5.80
N LEU A 48 -14.04 1.93 -5.32
CA LEU A 48 -13.73 0.77 -6.16
C LEU A 48 -14.98 0.17 -6.83
N GLY A 49 -16.12 0.14 -6.15
CA GLY A 49 -17.37 -0.39 -6.71
C GLY A 49 -17.95 0.39 -7.89
N ARG A 50 -17.41 1.57 -8.22
CA ARG A 50 -17.82 2.37 -9.40
C ARG A 50 -17.19 1.84 -10.69
N ASP A 51 -16.09 1.13 -10.59
CA ASP A 51 -15.39 0.53 -11.72
C ASP A 51 -15.89 -0.91 -11.94
N GLU A 52 -16.23 -1.26 -13.18
CA GLU A 52 -16.83 -2.55 -13.50
C GLU A 52 -15.86 -3.72 -13.23
N GLU A 53 -14.57 -3.54 -13.54
CA GLU A 53 -13.53 -4.55 -13.33
C GLU A 53 -13.35 -4.81 -11.83
N MET A 54 -13.19 -3.74 -11.05
CA MET A 54 -13.03 -3.84 -9.60
C MET A 54 -14.28 -4.40 -8.93
N ASN A 55 -15.47 -3.98 -9.35
CA ASN A 55 -16.73 -4.48 -8.79
C ASN A 55 -16.87 -6.01 -8.98
N LYS A 56 -16.51 -6.54 -10.16
CA LYS A 56 -16.48 -8.00 -10.41
C LYS A 56 -15.52 -8.71 -9.45
N ILE A 57 -14.32 -8.17 -9.27
CA ILE A 57 -13.34 -8.73 -8.32
C ILE A 57 -13.91 -8.73 -6.91
N LEU A 58 -14.42 -7.59 -6.42
CA LEU A 58 -14.99 -7.41 -5.08
C LEU A 58 -16.07 -8.45 -4.74
N HIS A 59 -16.91 -8.81 -5.71
CA HIS A 59 -18.02 -9.75 -5.53
C HIS A 59 -17.72 -11.19 -5.98
N THR A 60 -16.43 -11.56 -6.11
CA THR A 60 -16.06 -12.95 -6.39
C THR A 60 -16.23 -13.82 -5.14
N GLY A 61 -17.32 -14.60 -5.08
CA GLY A 61 -17.62 -15.53 -3.98
C GLY A 61 -18.34 -14.89 -2.79
N GLU A 62 -18.95 -15.73 -1.96
CA GLU A 62 -19.73 -15.29 -0.81
C GLU A 62 -18.85 -14.62 0.26
N GLU A 63 -19.38 -13.54 0.85
CA GLU A 63 -18.77 -12.77 1.95
C GLU A 63 -17.40 -12.14 1.66
N ARG A 64 -16.89 -12.19 0.42
CA ARG A 64 -15.57 -11.62 0.08
C ARG A 64 -15.48 -10.15 0.45
N ILE A 65 -16.51 -9.36 0.14
CA ILE A 65 -16.56 -7.94 0.47
C ILE A 65 -16.49 -7.69 1.98
N HIS A 66 -17.11 -8.54 2.80
CA HIS A 66 -17.08 -8.40 4.25
C HIS A 66 -15.67 -8.63 4.81
N ARG A 67 -15.03 -9.73 4.42
CA ARG A 67 -13.63 -10.02 4.80
C ARG A 67 -12.68 -8.93 4.31
N LEU A 68 -12.94 -8.38 3.12
CA LEU A 68 -12.16 -7.27 2.57
C LEU A 68 -12.24 -6.02 3.46
N HIS A 69 -13.45 -5.63 3.90
CA HIS A 69 -13.62 -4.55 4.86
C HIS A 69 -12.81 -4.77 6.15
N GLU A 70 -12.87 -5.97 6.73
CA GLU A 70 -12.10 -6.30 7.95
C GLU A 70 -10.60 -6.16 7.73
N THR A 71 -10.08 -6.70 6.62
CA THR A 71 -8.65 -6.61 6.31
C THR A 71 -8.18 -5.18 6.03
N PHE A 72 -9.03 -4.35 5.40
CA PHE A 72 -8.73 -2.93 5.20
C PHE A 72 -8.68 -2.19 6.52
N ILE A 73 -9.67 -2.39 7.39
CA ILE A 73 -9.72 -1.78 8.72
C ILE A 73 -8.45 -2.13 9.50
N GLN A 74 -8.07 -3.40 9.49
CA GLN A 74 -6.83 -3.85 10.13
C GLN A 74 -5.60 -3.16 9.51
N TRP A 75 -5.46 -3.16 8.18
CA TRP A 75 -4.34 -2.50 7.50
C TRP A 75 -4.23 -1.02 7.88
N PHE A 76 -5.37 -0.32 7.94
CA PHE A 76 -5.44 1.10 8.28
C PHE A 76 -5.01 1.36 9.72
N GLN A 77 -5.50 0.56 10.67
CA GLN A 77 -5.12 0.66 12.08
C GLN A 77 -3.63 0.34 12.30
N GLU A 78 -3.08 -0.60 11.54
CA GLU A 78 -1.66 -0.94 11.59
C GLU A 78 -0.76 0.22 11.16
N MET A 79 -1.23 1.14 10.31
CA MET A 79 -0.47 2.36 9.98
C MET A 79 -0.27 3.27 11.20
N PHE A 80 -1.15 3.22 12.20
CA PHE A 80 -1.01 4.02 13.42
C PHE A 80 -0.17 3.31 14.49
N THR A 81 -0.36 2.01 14.63
CA THR A 81 0.31 1.23 15.67
C THR A 81 1.73 0.81 15.28
N GLY A 82 1.99 0.68 13.99
CA GLY A 82 3.25 0.20 13.43
C GLY A 82 3.50 -1.29 13.65
N ILE A 83 2.55 -2.04 14.24
CA ILE A 83 2.66 -3.46 14.65
C ILE A 83 3.81 -3.71 15.64
N ASP A 84 5.05 -3.74 15.13
CA ASP A 84 6.30 -3.96 15.83
C ASP A 84 7.22 -2.72 15.72
N ASN A 85 6.61 -1.53 15.85
CA ASN A 85 7.25 -0.24 15.67
C ASN A 85 7.86 -0.07 14.27
N TRP A 86 7.08 -0.35 13.22
CA TRP A 86 7.53 -0.32 11.82
C TRP A 86 8.76 -1.21 11.60
N GLY A 87 8.73 -2.39 12.22
CA GLY A 87 9.81 -3.36 12.19
C GLY A 87 9.67 -4.38 11.06
N PRO A 88 10.40 -5.51 11.15
CA PRO A 88 10.34 -6.57 10.16
C PRO A 88 8.93 -7.14 9.94
N ALA A 89 8.10 -7.26 10.97
CA ALA A 89 6.75 -7.80 10.85
C ALA A 89 5.81 -6.86 10.07
N TYR A 90 5.93 -5.55 10.30
CA TYR A 90 5.24 -4.54 9.49
C TYR A 90 5.63 -4.66 8.02
N ALA A 91 6.94 -4.66 7.73
CA ALA A 91 7.47 -4.74 6.37
C ALA A 91 7.03 -6.02 5.63
N ASP A 92 7.11 -7.17 6.30
CA ASP A 92 6.68 -8.45 5.74
C ASP A 92 5.19 -8.47 5.42
N ARG A 93 4.37 -7.83 6.26
CA ARG A 93 2.92 -7.70 6.01
C ARG A 93 2.64 -6.81 4.80
N ARG A 94 3.32 -5.68 4.67
CA ARG A 94 3.18 -4.78 3.49
C ARG A 94 3.63 -5.46 2.21
N TRP A 95 4.70 -6.25 2.27
CA TRP A 95 5.13 -7.08 1.15
C TRP A 95 4.08 -8.12 0.74
N LYS A 96 3.50 -8.85 1.70
CA LYS A 96 2.41 -9.83 1.43
C LYS A 96 1.19 -9.18 0.80
N ILE A 97 0.81 -7.97 1.25
CA ILE A 97 -0.27 -7.18 0.64
C ILE A 97 0.05 -6.91 -0.84
N GLY A 98 1.26 -6.45 -1.15
CA GLY A 98 1.70 -6.26 -2.54
C GLY A 98 1.57 -7.53 -3.38
N LEU A 99 2.07 -8.67 -2.89
CA LEU A 99 1.97 -9.96 -3.59
C LEU A 99 0.53 -10.39 -3.89
N VAL A 100 -0.41 -10.09 -2.99
CA VAL A 100 -1.83 -10.39 -3.19
C VAL A 100 -2.41 -9.57 -4.34
N HIS A 101 -2.06 -8.28 -4.43
CA HIS A 101 -2.52 -7.41 -5.53
C HIS A 101 -2.03 -7.91 -6.89
N VAL A 102 -0.74 -8.28 -6.98
CA VAL A 102 -0.17 -8.88 -8.20
C VAL A 102 -0.91 -10.18 -8.56
N ARG A 103 -1.13 -11.06 -7.58
CA ARG A 103 -1.77 -12.38 -7.80
C ARG A 103 -3.21 -12.27 -8.31
N ILE A 104 -3.95 -11.29 -7.81
CA ILE A 104 -5.35 -11.05 -8.23
C ILE A 104 -5.40 -10.35 -9.61
N GLY A 105 -4.28 -9.77 -10.06
CA GLY A 105 -4.22 -9.05 -11.33
C GLY A 105 -4.77 -7.63 -11.24
N ILE A 106 -4.82 -7.05 -10.05
CA ILE A 106 -5.15 -5.63 -9.89
C ILE A 106 -3.98 -4.83 -10.44
N GLY A 107 -4.21 -3.87 -11.32
CA GLY A 107 -3.13 -3.04 -11.89
C GLY A 107 -2.86 -1.77 -11.09
N PRO A 108 -1.68 -1.14 -11.24
CA PRO A 108 -1.36 0.16 -10.63
C PRO A 108 -2.39 1.25 -10.89
N GLN A 109 -3.05 1.24 -12.05
CA GLN A 109 -4.10 2.20 -12.42
C GLN A 109 -5.31 2.17 -11.48
N HIS A 110 -5.52 1.07 -10.74
CA HIS A 110 -6.59 0.94 -9.74
C HIS A 110 -6.07 1.26 -8.34
N VAL A 111 -4.85 0.82 -8.00
CA VAL A 111 -4.27 0.99 -6.66
C VAL A 111 -3.97 2.45 -6.35
N VAL A 112 -3.32 3.17 -7.27
CA VAL A 112 -2.88 4.55 -7.03
C VAL A 112 -4.07 5.49 -6.76
N PRO A 113 -5.14 5.51 -7.58
CA PRO A 113 -6.31 6.33 -7.29
C PRO A 113 -7.08 5.90 -6.03
N ALA A 114 -7.09 4.59 -5.72
CA ALA A 114 -7.74 4.09 -4.51
C ALA A 114 -7.01 4.59 -3.25
N MET A 115 -5.67 4.57 -3.24
CA MET A 115 -4.86 5.14 -2.17
C MET A 115 -5.08 6.67 -2.06
N ALA A 116 -5.10 7.38 -3.19
CA ALA A 116 -5.37 8.82 -3.20
C ALA A 116 -6.75 9.17 -2.60
N THR A 117 -7.76 8.32 -2.86
CA THR A 117 -9.09 8.47 -2.26
C THR A 117 -9.03 8.36 -0.74
N VAL A 118 -8.32 7.37 -0.20
CA VAL A 118 -8.16 7.22 1.26
C VAL A 118 -7.47 8.44 1.86
N ILE A 119 -6.37 8.90 1.28
CA ILE A 119 -5.64 10.08 1.78
C ILE A 119 -6.53 11.33 1.78
N HIS A 120 -7.31 11.52 0.71
CA HIS A 120 -8.22 12.66 0.59
C HIS A 120 -9.33 12.63 1.64
N GLU A 121 -9.98 11.49 1.85
CA GLU A 121 -11.06 11.37 2.83
C GLU A 121 -10.52 11.45 4.27
N VAL A 122 -9.34 10.89 4.55
CA VAL A 122 -8.72 11.07 5.86
C VAL A 122 -8.35 12.53 6.12
N ALA A 123 -7.81 13.23 5.12
CA ALA A 123 -7.45 14.65 5.27
C ALA A 123 -8.67 15.52 5.61
N LYS A 124 -9.85 15.20 5.07
CA LYS A 124 -11.11 15.86 5.46
C LYS A 124 -11.47 15.58 6.91
N GLU A 125 -11.39 14.33 7.36
CA GLU A 125 -11.72 13.99 8.75
C GLU A 125 -10.77 14.62 9.75
N LEU A 126 -9.47 14.67 9.44
CA LEU A 126 -8.48 15.40 10.23
C LEU A 126 -8.84 16.88 10.35
N GLN A 127 -9.27 17.51 9.25
CA GLN A 127 -9.68 18.90 9.23
C GLN A 127 -10.95 19.15 10.06
N VAL A 128 -11.95 18.28 9.96
CA VAL A 128 -13.21 18.37 10.73
C VAL A 128 -12.96 18.25 12.23
N GLU A 129 -12.08 17.33 12.63
CA GLU A 129 -11.75 17.11 14.05
C GLU A 129 -10.68 18.07 14.59
N GLY A 130 -10.17 18.99 13.77
CA GLY A 130 -9.16 19.97 14.18
C GLY A 130 -7.81 19.34 14.56
N GLN A 131 -7.48 18.22 13.93
CA GLN A 131 -6.21 17.52 14.14
C GLN A 131 -5.03 18.29 13.55
N SER A 132 -3.82 18.00 14.01
CA SER A 132 -2.63 18.72 13.57
C SER A 132 -2.28 18.42 12.11
N GLU A 133 -1.78 19.44 11.38
CA GLU A 133 -1.21 19.22 10.04
C GLU A 133 -0.02 18.24 10.07
N ALA A 134 0.71 18.18 11.19
CA ALA A 134 1.77 17.19 11.38
C ALA A 134 1.24 15.75 11.30
N LEU A 135 0.08 15.46 11.92
CA LEU A 135 -0.51 14.11 11.87
C LEU A 135 -0.93 13.75 10.44
N LYS A 136 -1.49 14.72 9.72
CA LYS A 136 -1.84 14.57 8.30
C LYS A 136 -0.62 14.24 7.44
N ASP A 137 0.48 14.96 7.65
CA ASP A 137 1.74 14.73 6.94
C ASP A 137 2.34 13.36 7.27
N SER A 138 2.40 12.98 8.56
CA SER A 138 2.89 11.66 9.01
C SER A 138 2.08 10.53 8.38
N LEU A 139 0.75 10.66 8.37
CA LEU A 139 -0.14 9.66 7.77
C LEU A 139 0.03 9.58 6.25
N SER A 140 0.15 10.73 5.57
CA SER A 140 0.41 10.77 4.13
C SER A 140 1.72 10.07 3.77
N ARG A 141 2.79 10.29 4.55
CA ARG A 141 4.09 9.61 4.35
C ARG A 141 3.96 8.10 4.47
N ILE A 142 3.34 7.58 5.54
CA ILE A 142 3.22 6.13 5.72
C ILE A 142 2.31 5.48 4.67
N CYS A 143 1.23 6.16 4.25
CA CYS A 143 0.39 5.70 3.13
C CYS A 143 1.19 5.57 1.83
N MET A 144 2.09 6.51 1.53
CA MET A 144 2.95 6.45 0.33
C MET A 144 4.04 5.37 0.44
N ILE A 145 4.56 5.12 1.65
CA ILE A 145 5.46 3.99 1.90
C ILE A 145 4.73 2.66 1.63
N ASP A 146 3.52 2.49 2.16
CA ASP A 146 2.71 1.29 1.96
C ASP A 146 2.33 1.09 0.47
N LEU A 147 2.01 2.17 -0.25
CA LEU A 147 1.79 2.13 -1.70
C LEU A 147 3.05 1.65 -2.45
N ALA A 148 4.23 2.13 -2.06
CA ALA A 148 5.49 1.74 -2.69
C ALA A 148 5.79 0.23 -2.52
N PHE A 149 5.33 -0.42 -1.45
CA PHE A 149 5.40 -1.88 -1.33
C PHE A 149 4.59 -2.61 -2.39
N ILE A 150 3.39 -2.11 -2.72
CA ILE A 150 2.54 -2.70 -3.76
C ILE A 150 3.18 -2.50 -5.13
N GLU A 151 3.65 -1.28 -5.42
CA GLU A 151 4.33 -0.97 -6.69
C GLU A 151 5.59 -1.80 -6.89
N GLN A 152 6.40 -1.95 -5.84
CA GLN A 152 7.60 -2.78 -5.89
C GLN A 152 7.27 -4.26 -6.10
N ALA A 153 6.15 -4.75 -5.55
CA ALA A 153 5.72 -6.13 -5.78
C ALA A 153 5.41 -6.39 -7.25
N TYR A 154 4.78 -5.46 -7.98
CA TYR A 154 4.57 -5.62 -9.43
C TYR A 154 5.90 -5.79 -10.17
N VAL A 155 6.89 -4.95 -9.88
CA VAL A 155 8.21 -4.99 -10.53
C VAL A 155 8.93 -6.30 -10.24
N GLU A 156 9.03 -6.68 -8.96
CA GLU A 156 9.76 -7.87 -8.53
C GLU A 156 9.11 -9.16 -9.04
N VAL A 157 7.79 -9.30 -8.89
CA VAL A 157 7.09 -10.53 -9.29
C VAL A 157 7.08 -10.69 -10.81
N SER A 158 6.82 -9.61 -11.56
CA SER A 158 6.83 -9.68 -13.03
C SER A 158 8.21 -10.01 -13.56
N SER A 159 9.26 -9.38 -13.02
CA SER A 159 10.64 -9.66 -13.40
C SER A 159 11.01 -11.10 -13.07
N ALA A 160 10.71 -11.57 -11.85
CA ALA A 160 11.02 -12.92 -11.43
C ALA A 160 10.31 -13.98 -12.28
N ALA A 161 9.03 -13.77 -12.60
CA ALA A 161 8.25 -14.68 -13.44
C ALA A 161 8.85 -14.82 -14.85
N VAL A 162 9.24 -13.70 -15.49
CA VAL A 162 9.88 -13.73 -16.82
C VAL A 162 11.23 -14.42 -16.77
N LEU A 163 12.08 -14.10 -15.78
CA LEU A 163 13.40 -14.72 -15.66
C LEU A 163 13.29 -16.23 -15.42
N GLN A 164 12.33 -16.66 -14.59
CA GLN A 164 12.08 -18.07 -14.31
C GLN A 164 11.61 -18.83 -15.56
N GLU A 165 10.68 -18.27 -16.32
CA GLU A 165 10.12 -18.92 -17.51
C GLU A 165 11.10 -18.96 -18.69
N THR A 166 11.87 -17.89 -18.88
CA THR A 166 12.75 -17.74 -20.06
C THR A 166 14.19 -18.22 -19.84
N GLY A 167 14.62 -18.37 -18.58
CA GLY A 167 16.01 -18.61 -18.22
C GLY A 167 16.94 -17.44 -18.51
N TRP A 168 16.41 -16.24 -18.79
CA TRP A 168 17.23 -15.05 -19.02
C TRP A 168 18.02 -14.66 -17.77
N THR A 169 19.17 -14.03 -17.99
CA THR A 169 19.89 -13.38 -16.90
C THR A 169 19.25 -12.04 -16.55
N GLU A 170 19.31 -11.66 -15.27
CA GLU A 170 18.82 -10.35 -14.79
C GLU A 170 19.43 -9.18 -15.59
N GLY A 171 20.73 -9.28 -15.93
CA GLY A 171 21.42 -8.28 -16.72
C GLY A 171 20.91 -8.14 -18.15
N LEU A 172 20.53 -9.25 -18.81
CA LEU A 172 19.91 -9.20 -20.14
C LEU A 172 18.52 -8.56 -20.06
N PHE A 173 17.69 -9.00 -19.10
CA PHE A 173 16.34 -8.47 -18.92
C PHE A 173 16.33 -6.95 -18.69
N ARG A 174 17.22 -6.44 -17.81
CA ARG A 174 17.38 -4.99 -17.58
C ARG A 174 17.76 -4.23 -18.86
N ARG A 175 18.64 -4.78 -19.71
CA ARG A 175 19.00 -4.15 -21.00
C ARG A 175 17.84 -4.14 -21.98
N LEU A 176 17.03 -5.21 -22.01
CA LEU A 176 15.85 -5.28 -22.87
C LEU A 176 14.82 -4.23 -22.49
N ILE A 177 14.51 -4.07 -21.19
CA ILE A 177 13.63 -3.01 -20.70
C ILE A 177 14.17 -1.63 -21.10
N ALA A 178 15.44 -1.34 -20.82
CA ALA A 178 16.05 -0.04 -21.13
C ALA A 178 16.07 0.25 -22.64
N THR A 179 16.22 -0.78 -23.48
CA THR A 179 16.20 -0.61 -24.94
C THR A 179 14.77 -0.41 -25.44
N GLY A 180 13.81 -1.22 -24.99
CA GLY A 180 12.41 -1.08 -25.33
C GLY A 180 11.83 0.29 -24.93
N ALA A 181 12.16 0.76 -23.72
CA ALA A 181 11.74 2.08 -23.24
C ALA A 181 12.30 3.25 -24.07
N ARG A 182 13.46 3.08 -24.72
CA ARG A 182 14.01 4.11 -25.64
C ARG A 182 13.35 4.10 -27.02
N SER A 183 12.58 3.07 -27.34
CA SER A 183 11.95 2.86 -28.64
C SER A 183 10.45 3.16 -28.65
N MET A 184 9.87 3.46 -27.48
CA MET A 184 8.49 3.98 -27.33
C MET A 184 8.52 5.50 -27.24
#